data_AF-A0A3D5A474-F1
#
_entry.id   AF-A0A3D5A474-F1
#
_cell.length_a   1.000
_cell.length_b   1.000
_cell.length_c   1.000
_cell.angle_alpha   90.00
_cell.angle_beta   90.00
_cell.angle_gamma   90.00
#
_symmetry.space_group_name_H-M   'P 1'
#
loop_
_entity.id
_entity.type
_entity.pdbx_description
1 polymer ?
#
loop_
_entity_poly.entity_id
_entity_poly.type
_entity_poly.pdbx_seq_one_letter_code
_entity_poly.pdbx_strand_id
1 'polypeptide(L)'
;MRFVPVEGKATSSIVVAVQGAEADGLAMRVRGQAGDRSIDQGPVSVEIGQSVEIPLPGLDPTANAYTITAELLDGTELLDSETISVDAERCFFALVDWLVEHQNSDGTYSGVSFEDNRAARGILGAFELTGDEKYRASAIRWGEEMMRLQREDGGYRMGYGIGSKGESCYVADGGEIAIAMTRLISYTEGARKQRFIDSVRAYMGYREDFREPNGAIGVGWCLHDYGQRPIVPLDVPTRIYAGEKNTYTIGCTLAAAAAFSRVINEPEFTAMVLRDTNWLLEHYTSYSGASAESAVWAHHFVADSALKARIEEDLRSGFIERIANPTNEGWLGGEGRSVLDLDIIAYWLDRIGPDAGLQAAKGRWLYALCDADSTSAIRHLLRPDEGINSSEYRFLDFAAVAMADTVRPMVSMKEF
;
A
#
# COMPACT_ATOMS: atom_id res chain seq x y z
N MET A 1 -2.20 14.21 20.88
CA MET A 1 -2.62 15.04 19.69
C MET A 1 -3.20 14.18 18.53
N ARG A 2 -4.12 14.68 17.68
CA ARG A 2 -4.67 13.94 16.49
C ARG A 2 -4.85 14.86 15.27
N PHE A 3 -4.50 14.45 14.05
CA PHE A 3 -4.78 15.31 12.87
C PHE A 3 -6.24 15.24 12.39
N VAL A 4 -6.80 16.34 11.89
CA VAL A 4 -8.13 16.44 11.25
C VAL A 4 -8.09 17.41 10.04
N PRO A 5 -8.95 17.29 9.03
CA PRO A 5 -9.03 18.24 7.92
C PRO A 5 -9.88 19.47 8.30
N VAL A 6 -9.48 20.65 7.80
CA VAL A 6 -10.27 21.89 7.92
C VAL A 6 -11.32 21.96 6.81
N GLU A 7 -12.59 22.19 7.15
CA GLU A 7 -13.64 22.39 6.14
C GLU A 7 -13.28 23.52 5.17
N GLY A 8 -13.31 23.20 3.87
CA GLY A 8 -13.16 24.18 2.78
C GLY A 8 -11.74 24.70 2.54
N LYS A 9 -10.67 24.12 3.13
CA LYS A 9 -9.28 24.52 2.89
C LYS A 9 -8.32 23.34 2.73
N ALA A 10 -7.29 23.53 1.89
CA ALA A 10 -6.15 22.62 1.74
C ALA A 10 -5.17 22.69 2.92
N THR A 11 -5.67 22.42 4.11
CA THR A 11 -4.89 22.46 5.35
C THR A 11 -5.25 21.29 6.25
N SER A 12 -4.23 20.57 6.71
CA SER A 12 -4.35 19.67 7.86
C SER A 12 -4.40 20.49 9.14
N SER A 13 -5.07 20.01 10.18
CA SER A 13 -5.02 20.56 11.54
C SER A 13 -4.53 19.51 12.50
N ILE A 14 -4.02 19.93 13.66
CA ILE A 14 -3.93 19.06 14.85
C ILE A 14 -5.04 19.39 15.84
N VAL A 15 -5.54 18.36 16.49
CA VAL A 15 -6.48 18.42 17.60
C VAL A 15 -5.69 18.12 18.86
N VAL A 16 -5.67 19.09 19.77
CA VAL A 16 -5.04 18.94 21.08
C VAL A 16 -6.13 18.93 22.13
N ALA A 17 -6.16 17.88 22.96
CA ALA A 17 -7.06 17.78 24.09
C ALA A 17 -6.34 18.22 25.36
N VAL A 18 -6.87 19.23 26.04
CA VAL A 18 -6.27 19.77 27.26
C VAL A 18 -6.95 19.15 28.47
N GLN A 19 -6.19 18.51 29.37
CA GLN A 19 -6.68 17.90 30.60
C GLN A 19 -5.93 18.46 31.81
N GLY A 20 -6.62 18.73 32.93
CA GLY A 20 -5.99 19.32 34.11
C GLY A 20 -6.98 19.91 35.13
N ALA A 21 -6.45 20.69 36.08
CA ALA A 21 -7.22 21.45 37.06
C ALA A 21 -7.43 22.91 36.58
N GLU A 22 -8.59 23.50 36.88
CA GLU A 22 -9.05 24.81 36.38
C GLU A 22 -7.95 25.89 36.37
N ALA A 23 -7.70 26.45 35.18
CA ALA A 23 -6.85 27.60 34.95
C ALA A 23 -7.48 28.48 33.87
N ASP A 24 -7.55 29.78 34.13
CA ASP A 24 -8.09 30.77 33.18
C ASP A 24 -6.97 31.29 32.26
N GLY A 25 -7.32 31.64 31.02
CA GLY A 25 -6.37 32.31 30.11
C GLY A 25 -5.35 31.39 29.44
N LEU A 26 -5.59 30.07 29.46
CA LEU A 26 -4.76 29.11 28.76
C LEU A 26 -4.78 29.34 27.24
N ALA A 27 -3.63 29.15 26.62
CA ALA A 27 -3.50 29.23 25.17
C ALA A 27 -2.60 28.11 24.62
N MET A 28 -2.90 27.66 23.41
CA MET A 28 -2.11 26.69 22.67
C MET A 28 -1.33 27.38 21.55
N ARG A 29 -0.01 27.27 21.55
CA ARG A 29 0.82 27.60 20.39
C ARG A 29 1.26 26.33 19.68
N VAL A 30 1.36 26.37 18.36
CA VAL A 30 1.90 25.24 17.57
C VAL A 30 3.09 25.70 16.78
N ARG A 31 4.20 25.01 16.95
CA ARG A 31 5.44 25.23 16.21
C ARG A 31 5.88 23.95 15.54
N GLY A 32 6.72 24.05 14.53
CA GLY A 32 7.26 22.86 13.91
C GLY A 32 8.00 23.11 12.61
N GLN A 33 8.32 22.01 11.95
CA GLN A 33 8.96 21.98 10.65
C GLN A 33 8.37 20.83 9.83
N ALA A 34 8.13 21.07 8.54
CA ALA A 34 7.73 20.04 7.58
C ALA A 34 8.55 20.22 6.30
N GLY A 35 9.47 19.30 6.02
CA GLY A 35 10.53 19.52 5.03
C GLY A 35 11.29 20.83 5.31
N ASP A 36 11.34 21.72 4.31
CA ASP A 36 12.03 23.02 4.42
C ASP A 36 11.16 24.14 5.00
N ARG A 37 9.91 23.86 5.40
CA ARG A 37 8.96 24.87 5.86
C ARG A 37 8.87 24.90 7.38
N SER A 38 8.96 26.11 7.95
CA SER A 38 8.65 26.35 9.36
C SER A 38 7.15 26.51 9.56
N ILE A 39 6.65 25.92 10.64
CA ILE A 39 5.28 26.08 11.13
C ILE A 39 5.37 26.93 12.41
N ASP A 40 4.65 28.05 12.45
CA ASP A 40 4.48 28.85 13.66
C ASP A 40 3.06 29.43 13.66
N GLN A 41 2.17 28.77 14.39
CA GLN A 41 0.82 29.25 14.63
C GLN A 41 0.76 29.89 16.00
N GLY A 42 0.32 31.14 16.00
CA GLY A 42 0.17 31.92 17.23
C GLY A 42 -0.79 31.26 18.23
N PRO A 43 -0.73 31.70 19.49
CA PRO A 43 -1.54 31.13 20.56
C PRO A 43 -3.05 31.21 20.24
N VAL A 44 -3.73 30.08 20.37
CA VAL A 44 -5.19 29.93 20.29
C VAL A 44 -5.71 29.67 21.69
N SER A 45 -6.69 30.44 22.17
CA SER A 45 -7.27 30.22 23.50
C SER A 45 -7.89 28.83 23.61
N VAL A 46 -7.65 28.16 24.74
CA VAL A 46 -8.14 26.80 25.00
C VAL A 46 -8.75 26.72 26.40
N GLU A 47 -9.72 25.83 26.57
CA GLU A 47 -10.30 25.51 27.87
C GLU A 47 -9.98 24.07 28.26
N ILE A 48 -9.87 23.81 29.56
CA ILE A 48 -9.67 22.47 30.09
C ILE A 48 -10.89 21.60 29.78
N GLY A 49 -10.64 20.37 29.34
CA GLY A 49 -11.67 19.41 28.92
C GLY A 49 -12.14 19.61 27.48
N GLN A 50 -11.62 20.61 26.75
CA GLN A 50 -11.91 20.82 25.34
C GLN A 50 -10.81 20.30 24.43
N SER A 51 -11.19 20.07 23.17
CA SER A 51 -10.29 19.78 22.08
C SER A 51 -10.25 20.98 21.15
N VAL A 52 -9.05 21.46 20.83
CA VAL A 52 -8.88 22.60 19.90
C VAL A 52 -8.22 22.12 18.63
N GLU A 53 -8.86 22.44 17.51
CA GLU A 53 -8.33 22.23 16.18
C GLU A 53 -7.46 23.42 15.78
N ILE A 54 -6.19 23.16 15.51
CA ILE A 54 -5.20 24.15 15.11
C ILE A 54 -4.76 23.82 13.69
N PRO A 55 -5.15 24.63 12.68
CA PRO A 55 -4.69 24.47 11.32
C PRO A 55 -3.17 24.49 11.26
N LEU A 56 -2.59 23.67 10.40
CA LEU A 56 -1.16 23.60 10.11
C LEU A 56 -0.92 24.15 8.71
N PRO A 57 -1.14 25.47 8.47
CA PRO A 57 -0.85 26.05 7.17
C PRO A 57 0.66 25.91 6.92
N GLY A 58 1.01 25.19 5.86
CA GLY A 58 2.41 25.02 5.47
C GLY A 58 3.03 23.67 5.77
N LEU A 59 2.29 22.68 6.30
CA LEU A 59 2.68 21.28 6.10
C LEU A 59 2.78 21.06 4.59
N ASP A 60 3.99 20.84 4.08
CA ASP A 60 4.12 20.51 2.67
C ASP A 60 3.34 19.21 2.44
N PRO A 61 2.37 19.21 1.52
CA PRO A 61 1.55 18.04 1.25
C PRO A 61 2.33 16.78 0.83
N THR A 62 3.58 16.96 0.43
CA THR A 62 4.50 15.89 0.05
C THR A 62 5.50 15.54 1.15
N ALA A 63 5.56 16.30 2.25
CA ALA A 63 6.55 16.08 3.30
C ALA A 63 6.44 14.67 3.87
N ASN A 64 7.49 13.89 3.62
CA ASN A 64 7.69 12.56 4.21
C ASN A 64 8.31 12.64 5.61
N ALA A 65 8.65 13.86 6.07
CA ALA A 65 9.13 14.11 7.42
C ALA A 65 8.60 15.44 7.96
N TYR A 66 8.18 15.43 9.23
CA TYR A 66 7.75 16.63 9.95
C TYR A 66 7.94 16.46 11.46
N THR A 67 8.11 17.58 12.15
CA THR A 67 8.07 17.65 13.61
C THR A 67 7.16 18.79 14.03
N ILE A 68 6.20 18.51 14.90
CA ILE A 68 5.20 19.48 15.37
C ILE A 68 5.16 19.43 16.89
N THR A 69 5.34 20.58 17.52
CA THR A 69 5.24 20.76 18.96
C THR A 69 4.03 21.63 19.27
N ALA A 70 3.12 21.11 20.09
CA ALA A 70 2.07 21.89 20.72
C ALA A 70 2.54 22.33 22.12
N GLU A 71 2.50 23.64 22.39
CA GLU A 71 2.99 24.29 23.60
C GLU A 71 1.83 24.93 24.38
N LEU A 72 1.47 24.38 25.54
CA LEU A 72 0.40 24.90 26.41
C LEU A 72 0.97 26.05 27.25
N LEU A 73 0.32 27.21 27.16
CA LEU A 73 0.78 28.46 27.75
C LEU A 73 -0.23 29.02 28.75
N ASP A 74 0.25 29.62 29.84
CA ASP A 74 -0.47 30.59 30.66
C ASP A 74 0.18 31.97 30.44
N GLY A 75 -0.50 32.83 29.68
CA GLY A 75 0.09 34.06 29.16
C GLY A 75 1.31 33.80 28.29
N THR A 76 2.52 33.99 28.83
CA THR A 76 3.80 33.69 28.16
C THR A 76 4.56 32.52 28.78
N GLU A 77 4.09 31.98 29.90
CA GLU A 77 4.73 30.86 30.59
C GLU A 77 4.36 29.54 29.90
N LEU A 78 5.36 28.72 29.59
CA LEU A 78 5.15 27.37 29.06
C LEU A 78 4.82 26.42 30.22
N LEU A 79 3.60 25.89 30.22
CA LEU A 79 3.14 24.92 31.21
C LEU A 79 3.49 23.48 30.82
N ASP A 80 3.26 23.13 29.54
CA ASP A 80 3.47 21.77 29.03
C ASP A 80 3.72 21.78 27.52
N SER A 81 4.27 20.69 26.99
CA SER A 81 4.36 20.49 25.54
C SER A 81 4.34 19.02 25.12
N GLU A 82 3.72 18.77 23.96
CA GLU A 82 3.71 17.47 23.29
C GLU A 82 4.34 17.65 21.91
N THR A 83 5.28 16.78 21.54
CA THR A 83 5.93 16.81 20.22
C THR A 83 5.65 15.53 19.46
N ILE A 84 5.14 15.66 18.25
CA ILE A 84 5.06 14.60 17.25
C ILE A 84 6.27 14.72 16.33
N SER A 85 6.91 13.60 16.01
CA SER A 85 7.99 13.54 15.02
C SER A 85 7.80 12.36 14.08
N VAL A 86 7.67 12.67 12.79
CA VAL A 86 7.53 11.70 11.71
C VAL A 86 8.71 11.81 10.78
N ASP A 87 9.29 10.66 10.46
CA ASP A 87 10.31 10.47 9.44
C ASP A 87 10.00 9.15 8.71
N ALA A 88 9.30 9.26 7.58
CA ALA A 88 8.83 8.10 6.82
C ALA A 88 9.99 7.32 6.20
N GLU A 89 11.08 7.99 5.78
CA GLU A 89 12.26 7.32 5.23
C GLU A 89 12.95 6.49 6.32
N ARG A 90 13.21 7.09 7.48
CA ARG A 90 13.81 6.36 8.60
C ARG A 90 12.95 5.18 9.06
N CYS A 91 11.63 5.38 9.14
CA CYS A 91 10.70 4.31 9.50
C CYS A 91 10.72 3.18 8.46
N PHE A 92 10.68 3.53 7.18
CA PHE A 92 10.77 2.58 6.07
C PHE A 92 12.06 1.76 6.11
N PHE A 93 13.22 2.41 6.27
CA PHE A 93 14.51 1.70 6.31
C PHE A 93 14.63 0.79 7.52
N ALA A 94 14.15 1.20 8.69
CA ALA A 94 14.12 0.32 9.86
C ALA A 94 13.28 -0.94 9.60
N LEU A 95 12.13 -0.79 8.93
CA LEU A 95 11.26 -1.91 8.56
C LEU A 95 11.95 -2.87 7.57
N VAL A 96 12.51 -2.36 6.47
CA VAL A 96 13.12 -3.24 5.47
C VAL A 96 14.43 -3.87 5.94
N ASP A 97 15.20 -3.19 6.80
CA ASP A 97 16.37 -3.77 7.43
C ASP A 97 15.98 -4.96 8.30
N TRP A 98 14.94 -4.81 9.13
CA TRP A 98 14.42 -5.89 9.93
C TRP A 98 13.95 -7.06 9.06
N LEU A 99 13.19 -6.81 7.98
CA LEU A 99 12.71 -7.87 7.07
C LEU A 99 13.87 -8.61 6.38
N VAL A 100 14.94 -7.91 5.99
CA VAL A 100 16.13 -8.54 5.38
C VAL A 100 16.88 -9.40 6.41
N GLU A 101 17.02 -8.91 7.64
CA GLU A 101 17.68 -9.65 8.74
C GLU A 101 16.91 -10.92 9.14
N HIS A 102 15.59 -10.91 8.99
CA HIS A 102 14.70 -12.02 9.35
C HIS A 102 14.22 -12.84 8.14
N GLN A 103 14.83 -12.66 6.96
CA GLN A 103 14.49 -13.48 5.79
C GLN A 103 14.85 -14.95 6.05
N ASN A 104 13.91 -15.84 5.76
CA ASN A 104 14.11 -17.28 5.88
C ASN A 104 15.19 -17.78 4.91
N SER A 105 15.76 -18.94 5.22
CA SER A 105 16.82 -19.55 4.42
C SER A 105 16.39 -19.91 2.98
N ASP A 106 15.09 -20.09 2.74
CA ASP A 106 14.53 -20.33 1.42
C ASP A 106 14.27 -19.03 0.62
N GLY A 107 14.46 -17.86 1.24
CA GLY A 107 14.22 -16.55 0.63
C GLY A 107 12.83 -15.98 0.89
N THR A 108 11.94 -16.68 1.59
CA THR A 108 10.65 -16.14 2.06
C THR A 108 10.82 -15.26 3.29
N TYR A 109 9.81 -14.48 3.67
CA TYR A 109 9.81 -13.66 4.89
C TYR A 109 8.88 -14.27 5.94
N SER A 110 7.57 -14.18 5.74
CA SER A 110 6.57 -14.84 6.58
C SER A 110 6.36 -16.31 6.22
N GLY A 111 6.72 -16.71 5.00
CA GLY A 111 6.39 -18.01 4.41
C GLY A 111 5.02 -18.04 3.70
N VAL A 112 4.23 -16.97 3.84
CA VAL A 112 3.01 -16.76 3.06
C VAL A 112 3.37 -15.95 1.83
N SER A 113 3.69 -16.62 0.72
CA SER A 113 4.19 -16.00 -0.52
C SER A 113 3.32 -14.86 -1.07
N PHE A 114 2.00 -14.96 -0.87
CA PHE A 114 1.07 -13.88 -1.20
C PHE A 114 1.34 -12.60 -0.39
N GLU A 115 1.70 -12.69 0.88
CA GLU A 115 1.99 -11.52 1.72
C GLU A 115 3.42 -11.03 1.45
N ASP A 116 4.36 -11.97 1.37
CA ASP A 116 5.80 -11.72 1.14
C ASP A 116 6.10 -10.91 -0.13
N ASN A 117 5.22 -10.96 -1.15
CA ASN A 117 5.40 -10.15 -2.36
C ASN A 117 5.48 -8.65 -2.02
N ARG A 118 4.73 -8.20 -1.01
CA ARG A 118 4.65 -6.81 -0.57
C ARG A 118 5.96 -6.40 0.11
N ALA A 119 6.51 -7.25 0.98
CA ALA A 119 7.85 -7.08 1.53
C ALA A 119 8.94 -7.05 0.46
N ALA A 120 8.93 -8.01 -0.48
CA ALA A 120 9.91 -8.07 -1.57
C ALA A 120 9.92 -6.78 -2.41
N ARG A 121 8.75 -6.20 -2.66
CA ARG A 121 8.60 -4.92 -3.37
C ARG A 121 9.14 -3.73 -2.57
N GLY A 122 8.81 -3.65 -1.28
CA GLY A 122 9.35 -2.63 -0.39
C GLY A 122 10.87 -2.69 -0.32
N ILE A 123 11.43 -3.88 -0.10
CA ILE A 123 12.87 -4.12 -0.07
C ILE A 123 13.53 -3.74 -1.40
N LEU A 124 12.96 -4.12 -2.54
CA LEU A 124 13.49 -3.69 -3.84
C LEU A 124 13.43 -2.16 -4.02
N GLY A 125 12.41 -1.51 -3.44
CA GLY A 125 12.33 -0.06 -3.36
C GLY A 125 13.49 0.56 -2.57
N ALA A 126 13.90 -0.08 -1.47
CA ALA A 126 15.06 0.35 -0.67
C ALA A 126 16.37 0.26 -1.46
N PHE A 127 16.54 -0.79 -2.29
CA PHE A 127 17.68 -0.86 -3.22
C PHE A 127 17.71 0.33 -4.17
N GLU A 128 16.57 0.70 -4.76
CA GLU A 128 16.50 1.84 -5.68
C GLU A 128 16.74 3.20 -5.01
N LEU A 129 16.52 3.31 -3.71
CA LEU A 129 16.76 4.55 -2.96
C LEU A 129 18.22 4.66 -2.49
N THR A 130 18.89 3.54 -2.23
CA THR A 130 20.20 3.51 -1.55
C THR A 130 21.34 2.96 -2.39
N GLY A 131 21.04 2.10 -3.36
CA GLY A 131 22.01 1.27 -4.07
C GLY A 131 22.59 0.11 -3.25
N ASP A 132 22.12 -0.14 -2.02
CA ASP A 132 22.66 -1.21 -1.17
C ASP A 132 22.23 -2.60 -1.66
N GLU A 133 23.22 -3.38 -2.08
CA GLU A 133 23.06 -4.69 -2.68
C GLU A 133 22.33 -5.69 -1.79
N LYS A 134 22.37 -5.53 -0.45
CA LYS A 134 21.69 -6.46 0.48
C LYS A 134 20.18 -6.53 0.18
N TYR A 135 19.57 -5.40 -0.16
CA TYR A 135 18.16 -5.31 -0.47
C TYR A 135 17.84 -5.99 -1.81
N ARG A 136 18.63 -5.71 -2.87
CA ARG A 136 18.45 -6.36 -4.17
C ARG A 136 18.60 -7.86 -4.06
N ALA A 137 19.64 -8.32 -3.36
CA ALA A 137 19.89 -9.74 -3.13
C ALA A 137 18.73 -10.42 -2.40
N SER A 138 18.19 -9.79 -1.34
CA SER A 138 17.02 -10.31 -0.60
C SER A 138 15.78 -10.45 -1.48
N ALA A 139 15.41 -9.38 -2.20
CA ALA A 139 14.22 -9.39 -3.07
C ALA A 139 14.35 -10.41 -4.21
N ILE A 140 15.55 -10.57 -4.77
CA ILE A 140 15.80 -11.57 -5.81
C ILE A 140 15.72 -13.00 -5.26
N ARG A 141 16.22 -13.28 -4.04
CA ARG A 141 16.10 -14.62 -3.43
C ARG A 141 14.64 -15.03 -3.31
N TRP A 142 13.78 -14.13 -2.85
CA TRP A 142 12.33 -14.34 -2.81
C TRP A 142 11.78 -14.68 -4.21
N GLY A 143 12.14 -13.91 -5.23
CA GLY A 143 11.64 -14.16 -6.60
C GLY A 143 12.12 -15.49 -7.20
N GLU A 144 13.34 -15.93 -6.87
CA GLU A 144 13.82 -17.24 -7.27
C GLU A 144 13.07 -18.39 -6.61
N GLU A 145 12.69 -18.21 -5.34
CA GLU A 145 11.82 -19.16 -4.64
C GLU A 145 10.42 -19.22 -5.27
N MET A 146 9.87 -18.07 -5.69
CA MET A 146 8.58 -18.04 -6.38
C MET A 146 8.61 -18.79 -7.70
N MET A 147 9.70 -18.68 -8.48
CA MET A 147 9.87 -19.48 -9.70
C MET A 147 9.99 -20.97 -9.37
N ARG A 148 10.70 -21.34 -8.29
CA ARG A 148 10.83 -22.73 -7.86
C ARG A 148 9.49 -23.33 -7.44
N LEU A 149 8.65 -22.53 -6.80
CA LEU A 149 7.33 -22.93 -6.31
C LEU A 149 6.21 -22.82 -7.36
N GLN A 150 6.45 -22.14 -8.48
CA GLN A 150 5.45 -21.98 -9.55
C GLN A 150 4.97 -23.34 -10.06
N ARG A 151 3.67 -23.44 -10.28
CA ARG A 151 3.02 -24.65 -10.80
C ARG A 151 3.30 -24.81 -12.28
N GLU A 152 3.13 -26.04 -12.77
CA GLU A 152 3.28 -26.36 -14.20
C GLU A 152 2.27 -25.62 -15.08
N ASP A 153 1.08 -25.30 -14.55
CA ASP A 153 0.05 -24.51 -15.25
C ASP A 153 0.31 -22.99 -15.19
N GLY A 154 1.42 -22.54 -14.60
CA GLY A 154 1.81 -21.14 -14.48
C GLY A 154 1.30 -20.42 -13.22
N GLY A 155 0.41 -21.05 -12.44
CA GLY A 155 -0.07 -20.47 -11.18
C GLY A 155 1.02 -20.38 -10.11
N TYR A 156 1.05 -19.29 -9.33
CA TYR A 156 1.96 -19.16 -8.20
C TYR A 156 1.36 -19.78 -6.93
N ARG A 157 2.17 -20.56 -6.21
CA ARG A 157 1.81 -21.03 -4.87
C ARG A 157 1.84 -19.86 -3.89
N MET A 158 0.79 -19.73 -3.11
CA MET A 158 0.54 -18.54 -2.29
C MET A 158 1.15 -18.64 -0.88
N GLY A 159 1.80 -19.76 -0.56
CA GLY A 159 2.25 -20.10 0.80
C GLY A 159 1.15 -20.65 1.71
N TYR A 160 -0.07 -20.85 1.19
CA TYR A 160 -1.20 -21.45 1.89
C TYR A 160 -2.11 -22.21 0.91
N GLY A 161 -3.13 -22.91 1.45
CA GLY A 161 -4.12 -23.61 0.63
C GLY A 161 -3.68 -24.97 0.10
N ILE A 162 -2.55 -25.50 0.58
CA ILE A 162 -2.04 -26.84 0.26
C ILE A 162 -2.33 -27.76 1.46
N GLY A 163 -3.00 -28.88 1.21
CA GLY A 163 -3.31 -29.84 2.25
C GLY A 163 -3.71 -31.21 1.71
N SER A 164 -4.28 -32.05 2.56
CA SER A 164 -4.66 -33.42 2.21
C SER A 164 -5.74 -33.51 1.12
N LYS A 165 -6.52 -32.44 0.92
CA LYS A 165 -7.53 -32.35 -0.15
C LYS A 165 -6.93 -31.86 -1.49
N GLY A 166 -5.66 -31.50 -1.53
CA GLY A 166 -5.00 -30.93 -2.72
C GLY A 166 -4.57 -29.47 -2.51
N GLU A 167 -4.42 -28.75 -3.61
CA GLU A 167 -3.83 -27.41 -3.66
C GLU A 167 -4.84 -26.40 -4.24
N SER A 168 -5.17 -25.37 -3.46
CA SER A 168 -5.79 -24.15 -3.97
C SER A 168 -4.72 -23.26 -4.61
N CYS A 169 -5.08 -22.57 -5.69
CA CYS A 169 -4.25 -21.59 -6.36
C CYS A 169 -5.16 -20.48 -6.91
N TYR A 170 -5.14 -19.30 -6.29
CA TYR A 170 -6.03 -18.20 -6.66
C TYR A 170 -5.37 -17.29 -7.69
N VAL A 171 -6.17 -16.87 -8.67
CA VAL A 171 -5.73 -15.95 -9.72
C VAL A 171 -5.44 -14.58 -9.13
N ALA A 172 -6.25 -14.09 -8.19
CA ALA A 172 -6.06 -12.80 -7.54
C ALA A 172 -4.68 -12.71 -6.86
N ASP A 173 -4.39 -13.63 -5.95
CA ASP A 173 -3.14 -13.70 -5.18
C ASP A 173 -1.92 -13.89 -6.08
N GLY A 174 -2.05 -14.73 -7.11
CA GLY A 174 -1.00 -14.89 -8.12
C GLY A 174 -0.69 -13.59 -8.86
N GLY A 175 -1.68 -12.71 -9.02
CA GLY A 175 -1.52 -11.38 -9.60
C GLY A 175 -0.63 -10.49 -8.75
N GLU A 176 -0.84 -10.51 -7.44
CA GLU A 176 -0.03 -9.76 -6.49
C GLU A 176 1.42 -10.29 -6.43
N ILE A 177 1.62 -11.61 -6.54
CA ILE A 177 2.97 -12.18 -6.70
C ILE A 177 3.58 -11.73 -8.04
N ALA A 178 2.80 -11.74 -9.13
CA ALA A 178 3.28 -11.41 -10.46
C ALA A 178 3.75 -9.96 -10.61
N ILE A 179 3.13 -8.99 -9.93
CA ILE A 179 3.61 -7.60 -9.94
C ILE A 179 5.01 -7.47 -9.31
N ALA A 180 5.26 -8.16 -8.20
CA ALA A 180 6.58 -8.19 -7.56
C ALA A 180 7.62 -8.87 -8.46
N MET A 181 7.27 -10.01 -9.05
CA MET A 181 8.11 -10.72 -10.03
C MET A 181 8.44 -9.84 -11.24
N THR A 182 7.48 -9.04 -11.70
CA THR A 182 7.67 -8.11 -12.82
C THR A 182 8.67 -7.01 -12.49
N ARG A 183 8.57 -6.40 -11.29
CA ARG A 183 9.53 -5.38 -10.85
C ARG A 183 10.97 -5.93 -10.87
N LEU A 184 11.17 -7.18 -10.40
CA LEU A 184 12.48 -7.86 -10.38
C LEU A 184 13.14 -8.06 -11.75
N ILE A 185 12.36 -8.10 -12.85
CA ILE A 185 12.90 -8.22 -14.22
C ILE A 185 13.89 -7.07 -14.52
N SER A 186 13.63 -5.87 -13.99
CA SER A 186 14.46 -4.66 -14.19
C SER A 186 15.82 -4.70 -13.45
N TYR A 187 16.02 -5.73 -12.62
CA TYR A 187 17.16 -5.91 -11.71
C TYR A 187 17.90 -7.22 -11.96
N THR A 188 17.56 -7.90 -13.04
CA THR A 188 18.17 -9.15 -13.45
C THR A 188 18.65 -9.03 -14.89
N GLU A 189 19.64 -9.84 -15.26
CA GLU A 189 20.27 -9.80 -16.58
C GLU A 189 20.39 -11.19 -17.20
N GLY A 190 20.62 -11.22 -18.52
CA GLY A 190 20.91 -12.44 -19.28
C GLY A 190 19.86 -13.54 -19.09
N ALA A 191 20.34 -14.77 -18.92
CA ALA A 191 19.47 -15.94 -18.72
C ALA A 191 18.59 -15.82 -17.47
N ARG A 192 19.05 -15.14 -16.42
CA ARG A 192 18.25 -14.93 -15.20
C ARG A 192 17.04 -14.06 -15.50
N LYS A 193 17.25 -12.94 -16.20
CA LYS A 193 16.15 -12.04 -16.65
C LYS A 193 15.10 -12.79 -17.46
N GLN A 194 15.54 -13.64 -18.39
CA GLN A 194 14.63 -14.41 -19.21
C GLN A 194 13.76 -15.36 -18.37
N ARG A 195 14.32 -16.04 -17.35
CA ARG A 195 13.51 -16.90 -16.46
C ARG A 195 12.43 -16.13 -15.72
N PHE A 196 12.72 -14.91 -15.25
CA PHE A 196 11.69 -14.06 -14.63
C PHE A 196 10.61 -13.65 -15.63
N ILE A 197 10.99 -13.29 -16.86
CA ILE A 197 10.02 -12.99 -17.94
C ILE A 197 9.14 -14.21 -18.23
N ASP A 198 9.74 -15.39 -18.37
CA ASP A 198 9.02 -16.63 -18.67
C ASP A 198 8.06 -17.01 -17.53
N SER A 199 8.48 -16.84 -16.27
CA SER A 199 7.64 -17.04 -15.07
C SER A 199 6.41 -16.15 -15.08
N VAL A 200 6.58 -14.84 -15.31
CA VAL A 200 5.45 -13.89 -15.37
C VAL A 200 4.57 -14.17 -16.59
N ARG A 201 5.15 -14.51 -17.75
CA ARG A 201 4.40 -14.89 -18.95
C ARG A 201 3.54 -16.14 -18.71
N ALA A 202 4.09 -17.16 -18.04
CA ALA A 202 3.35 -18.37 -17.66
C ALA A 202 2.16 -18.03 -16.75
N TYR A 203 2.35 -17.13 -15.78
CA TYR A 203 1.27 -16.64 -14.94
C TYR A 203 0.20 -15.86 -15.73
N MET A 204 0.59 -15.01 -16.70
CA MET A 204 -0.39 -14.33 -17.54
C MET A 204 -1.21 -15.34 -18.36
N GLY A 205 -0.60 -16.42 -18.84
CA GLY A 205 -1.31 -17.55 -19.46
C GLY A 205 -2.29 -18.22 -18.48
N TYR A 206 -1.82 -18.61 -17.29
CA TYR A 206 -2.65 -19.18 -16.23
C TYR A 206 -3.88 -18.32 -15.94
N ARG A 207 -3.68 -17.02 -15.78
CA ARG A 207 -4.75 -16.04 -15.54
C ARG A 207 -5.76 -16.00 -16.68
N GLU A 208 -5.30 -15.95 -17.93
CA GLU A 208 -6.18 -15.92 -19.10
C GLU A 208 -6.98 -17.23 -19.27
N ASP A 209 -6.48 -18.36 -18.80
CA ASP A 209 -7.23 -19.62 -18.79
C ASP A 209 -8.48 -19.60 -17.88
N PHE A 210 -8.62 -18.58 -17.02
CA PHE A 210 -9.81 -18.30 -16.21
C PHE A 210 -10.68 -17.17 -16.78
N ARG A 211 -10.36 -16.66 -17.98
CA ARG A 211 -11.15 -15.63 -18.65
C ARG A 211 -12.52 -16.16 -19.07
N GLU A 212 -13.56 -15.41 -18.73
CA GLU A 212 -14.94 -15.69 -19.12
C GLU A 212 -15.34 -14.88 -20.38
N PRO A 213 -16.38 -15.31 -21.14
CA PRO A 213 -16.81 -14.62 -22.37
C PRO A 213 -17.20 -13.15 -22.18
N ASN A 214 -17.65 -12.76 -20.99
CA ASN A 214 -17.99 -11.38 -20.62
C ASN A 214 -16.77 -10.53 -20.24
N GLY A 215 -15.56 -11.08 -20.34
CA GLY A 215 -14.31 -10.40 -19.97
C GLY A 215 -13.93 -10.52 -18.50
N ALA A 216 -14.78 -11.06 -17.62
CA ALA A 216 -14.43 -11.30 -16.22
C ALA A 216 -13.35 -12.39 -16.09
N ILE A 217 -12.68 -12.47 -14.94
CA ILE A 217 -11.71 -13.53 -14.64
C ILE A 217 -12.17 -14.32 -13.43
N GLY A 218 -12.25 -15.64 -13.60
CA GLY A 218 -12.57 -16.60 -12.56
C GLY A 218 -11.56 -16.60 -11.40
N VAL A 219 -11.91 -17.30 -10.33
CA VAL A 219 -11.19 -17.22 -9.04
C VAL A 219 -9.90 -18.03 -9.04
N GLY A 220 -9.88 -19.18 -9.73
CA GLY A 220 -8.74 -20.10 -9.76
C GLY A 220 -9.11 -21.52 -9.36
N TRP A 221 -8.10 -22.29 -8.94
CA TRP A 221 -8.28 -23.59 -8.31
C TRP A 221 -8.66 -23.41 -6.84
N CYS A 222 -9.86 -23.85 -6.46
CA CYS A 222 -10.42 -23.57 -5.15
C CYS A 222 -10.87 -24.85 -4.43
N LEU A 223 -10.67 -24.88 -3.12
CA LEU A 223 -11.32 -25.84 -2.20
C LEU A 223 -12.65 -25.31 -1.61
N HIS A 224 -13.11 -24.17 -2.11
CA HIS A 224 -14.40 -23.57 -1.78
C HIS A 224 -15.06 -23.08 -3.08
N ASP A 225 -16.37 -23.26 -3.21
CA ASP A 225 -17.15 -22.81 -4.36
C ASP A 225 -17.50 -21.32 -4.19
N TYR A 226 -16.60 -20.48 -4.69
CA TYR A 226 -16.80 -19.03 -4.77
C TYR A 226 -17.84 -18.61 -5.83
N GLY A 227 -18.42 -19.55 -6.58
CA GLY A 227 -19.59 -19.32 -7.42
C GLY A 227 -20.91 -19.30 -6.64
N GLN A 228 -20.93 -19.81 -5.41
CA GLN A 228 -22.11 -19.86 -4.54
C GLN A 228 -22.10 -18.76 -3.47
N ARG A 229 -23.29 -18.38 -3.02
CA ARG A 229 -23.51 -17.48 -1.88
C ARG A 229 -24.67 -18.08 -1.04
N PRO A 230 -24.42 -18.60 0.18
CA PRO A 230 -23.14 -18.65 0.90
C PRO A 230 -22.08 -19.54 0.21
N ILE A 231 -20.81 -19.30 0.53
CA ILE A 231 -19.68 -20.08 0.01
C ILE A 231 -19.74 -21.51 0.58
N VAL A 232 -19.51 -22.52 -0.28
CA VAL A 232 -19.62 -23.94 0.08
C VAL A 232 -18.25 -24.62 -0.01
N PRO A 233 -17.82 -25.42 0.98
CA PRO A 233 -16.57 -26.18 0.87
C PRO A 233 -16.65 -27.27 -0.20
N LEU A 234 -15.51 -27.57 -0.82
CA LEU A 234 -15.36 -28.61 -1.84
C LEU A 234 -14.46 -29.73 -1.32
N ASP A 235 -14.59 -30.91 -1.91
CA ASP A 235 -13.79 -32.08 -1.55
C ASP A 235 -12.50 -32.22 -2.35
N VAL A 236 -12.45 -31.62 -3.54
CA VAL A 236 -11.28 -31.58 -4.41
C VAL A 236 -11.09 -30.17 -4.99
N PRO A 237 -9.85 -29.76 -5.33
CA PRO A 237 -9.60 -28.47 -5.94
C PRO A 237 -10.32 -28.41 -7.28
N THR A 238 -11.14 -27.39 -7.44
CA THR A 238 -12.02 -27.23 -8.61
C THR A 238 -11.79 -25.87 -9.23
N ARG A 239 -11.77 -25.80 -10.56
CA ARG A 239 -11.68 -24.51 -11.28
C ARG A 239 -13.00 -23.75 -11.11
N ILE A 240 -12.94 -22.57 -10.52
CA ILE A 240 -14.11 -21.73 -10.32
C ILE A 240 -14.07 -20.54 -11.28
N TYR A 241 -15.02 -20.52 -12.22
CA TYR A 241 -15.28 -19.44 -13.17
C TYR A 241 -16.50 -18.65 -12.68
N ALA A 242 -16.24 -17.60 -11.91
CA ALA A 242 -17.28 -16.80 -11.26
C ALA A 242 -16.85 -15.33 -11.11
N GLY A 243 -16.22 -14.77 -12.14
CA GLY A 243 -15.58 -13.46 -12.12
C GLY A 243 -16.56 -12.31 -11.85
N GLU A 244 -17.80 -12.36 -12.33
CA GLU A 244 -18.82 -11.34 -12.01
C GLU A 244 -19.19 -11.31 -10.52
N LYS A 245 -19.12 -12.46 -9.83
CA LYS A 245 -19.37 -12.54 -8.38
C LYS A 245 -18.12 -12.23 -7.56
N ASN A 246 -16.96 -12.22 -8.20
CA ASN A 246 -15.64 -12.12 -7.58
C ASN A 246 -14.80 -11.10 -8.37
N THR A 247 -15.36 -9.89 -8.52
CA THR A 247 -14.78 -8.82 -9.33
C THR A 247 -13.35 -8.47 -8.89
N TYR A 248 -13.02 -8.72 -7.61
CA TYR A 248 -11.69 -8.60 -7.00
C TYR A 248 -10.57 -9.27 -7.79
N THR A 249 -10.83 -10.32 -8.58
CA THR A 249 -9.77 -10.96 -9.37
C THR A 249 -9.12 -10.00 -10.37
N ILE A 250 -9.90 -9.20 -11.10
CA ILE A 250 -9.31 -8.20 -12.01
C ILE A 250 -8.63 -7.11 -11.20
N GLY A 251 -9.25 -6.67 -10.10
CA GLY A 251 -8.66 -5.71 -9.16
C GLY A 251 -7.29 -6.14 -8.61
N CYS A 252 -7.03 -7.43 -8.39
CA CYS A 252 -5.73 -7.91 -7.88
C CYS A 252 -4.71 -8.23 -8.98
N THR A 253 -5.12 -8.27 -10.26
CA THR A 253 -4.25 -8.76 -11.34
C THR A 253 -3.90 -7.72 -12.40
N LEU A 254 -4.69 -6.64 -12.51
CA LEU A 254 -4.46 -5.59 -13.50
C LEU A 254 -3.12 -4.87 -13.29
N ALA A 255 -2.71 -4.63 -12.04
CA ALA A 255 -1.40 -4.02 -11.75
C ALA A 255 -0.24 -4.83 -12.36
N ALA A 256 -0.28 -6.16 -12.24
CA ALA A 256 0.73 -7.04 -12.83
C ALA A 256 0.68 -7.02 -14.35
N ALA A 257 -0.52 -7.05 -14.96
CA ALA A 257 -0.67 -6.96 -16.41
C ALA A 257 -0.12 -5.62 -16.95
N ALA A 258 -0.40 -4.51 -16.26
CA ALA A 258 0.08 -3.18 -16.62
C ALA A 258 1.60 -3.05 -16.49
N ALA A 259 2.17 -3.55 -15.39
CA ALA A 259 3.61 -3.59 -15.20
C ALA A 259 4.29 -4.44 -16.28
N PHE A 260 3.74 -5.63 -16.56
CA PHE A 260 4.37 -6.58 -17.45
C PHE A 260 4.27 -6.14 -18.92
N SER A 261 3.14 -5.56 -19.33
CA SER A 261 2.99 -4.99 -20.67
C SER A 261 4.06 -3.93 -20.94
N ARG A 262 4.41 -3.13 -19.93
CA ARG A 262 5.46 -2.12 -20.04
C ARG A 262 6.86 -2.72 -20.23
N VAL A 263 7.17 -3.79 -19.49
CA VAL A 263 8.47 -4.47 -19.54
C VAL A 263 8.67 -5.19 -20.87
N ILE A 264 7.63 -5.87 -21.35
CA ILE A 264 7.74 -6.72 -22.54
C ILE A 264 7.46 -5.96 -23.85
N ASN A 265 6.64 -4.90 -23.77
CA ASN A 265 6.27 -4.03 -24.89
C ASN A 265 5.71 -4.80 -26.11
N GLU A 266 4.91 -5.83 -25.84
CA GLU A 266 4.22 -6.65 -26.86
C GLU A 266 2.75 -6.21 -26.96
N PRO A 267 2.19 -6.00 -28.17
CA PRO A 267 0.84 -5.47 -28.36
C PRO A 267 -0.28 -6.26 -27.68
N GLU A 268 -0.15 -7.59 -27.56
CA GLU A 268 -1.15 -8.42 -26.88
C GLU A 268 -1.34 -8.05 -25.40
N PHE A 269 -0.26 -7.71 -24.69
CA PHE A 269 -0.32 -7.33 -23.28
C PHE A 269 -0.85 -5.91 -23.10
N THR A 270 -0.56 -5.00 -24.05
CA THR A 270 -1.22 -3.69 -24.07
C THR A 270 -2.73 -3.83 -24.28
N ALA A 271 -3.17 -4.69 -25.20
CA ALA A 271 -4.60 -4.96 -25.42
C ALA A 271 -5.26 -5.60 -24.19
N MET A 272 -4.57 -6.50 -23.50
CA MET A 272 -5.01 -7.09 -22.22
C MET A 272 -5.26 -6.01 -21.17
N VAL A 273 -4.31 -5.08 -20.98
CA VAL A 273 -4.43 -3.99 -20.01
C VAL A 273 -5.61 -3.07 -20.33
N LEU A 274 -5.78 -2.68 -21.60
CA LEU A 274 -6.90 -1.84 -22.02
C LEU A 274 -8.25 -2.52 -21.78
N ARG A 275 -8.36 -3.81 -22.11
CA ARG A 275 -9.58 -4.59 -21.87
C ARG A 275 -9.90 -4.70 -20.38
N ASP A 276 -8.91 -5.06 -19.57
CA ASP A 276 -9.10 -5.27 -18.14
C ASP A 276 -9.36 -3.96 -17.39
N THR A 277 -8.76 -2.86 -17.83
CA THR A 277 -9.04 -1.51 -17.32
C THR A 277 -10.48 -1.09 -17.61
N ASN A 278 -10.94 -1.24 -18.85
CA ASN A 278 -12.33 -0.90 -19.18
C ASN A 278 -13.32 -1.77 -18.42
N TRP A 279 -13.06 -3.07 -18.31
CA TRP A 279 -13.90 -3.97 -17.52
C TRP A 279 -13.96 -3.53 -16.05
N LEU A 280 -12.81 -3.19 -15.45
CA LEU A 280 -12.74 -2.69 -14.07
C LEU A 280 -13.64 -1.46 -13.89
N LEU A 281 -13.47 -0.43 -14.73
CA LEU A 281 -14.23 0.83 -14.67
C LEU A 281 -15.75 0.64 -14.87
N GLU A 282 -16.17 -0.40 -15.59
CA GLU A 282 -17.60 -0.69 -15.79
C GLU A 282 -18.26 -1.40 -14.61
N HIS A 283 -17.47 -2.07 -13.75
CA HIS A 283 -17.98 -2.97 -12.71
C HIS A 283 -17.61 -2.55 -11.28
N TYR A 284 -16.63 -1.67 -11.11
CA TYR A 284 -16.20 -1.18 -9.81
C TYR A 284 -16.85 0.14 -9.45
N THR A 285 -17.30 0.25 -8.21
CA THR A 285 -17.80 1.50 -7.63
C THR A 285 -17.07 1.88 -6.35
N SER A 286 -16.20 1.00 -5.85
CA SER A 286 -15.41 1.22 -4.64
C SER A 286 -14.04 0.58 -4.79
N TYR A 287 -13.01 1.35 -4.43
CA TYR A 287 -11.62 0.95 -4.54
C TYR A 287 -10.97 0.93 -3.15
N SER A 288 -10.12 -0.05 -2.92
CA SER A 288 -9.27 -0.20 -1.72
C SER A 288 -8.21 -1.25 -1.96
N GLY A 289 -7.06 -1.11 -1.32
CA GLY A 289 -5.93 -2.03 -1.42
C GLY A 289 -5.56 -2.32 -2.87
N ALA A 290 -5.47 -3.61 -3.21
CA ALA A 290 -5.02 -4.07 -4.51
C ALA A 290 -5.86 -3.53 -5.69
N SER A 291 -7.17 -3.32 -5.53
CA SER A 291 -7.99 -2.77 -6.62
C SER A 291 -7.69 -1.30 -6.91
N ALA A 292 -7.46 -0.50 -5.87
CA ALA A 292 -7.04 0.89 -6.02
C ALA A 292 -5.64 0.96 -6.64
N GLU A 293 -4.73 0.09 -6.19
CA GLU A 293 -3.39 -0.06 -6.76
C GLU A 293 -3.46 -0.39 -8.26
N SER A 294 -4.25 -1.39 -8.65
CA SER A 294 -4.45 -1.72 -10.06
C SER A 294 -4.94 -0.55 -10.91
N ALA A 295 -5.84 0.27 -10.39
CA ALA A 295 -6.28 1.49 -11.08
C ALA A 295 -5.15 2.52 -11.22
N VAL A 296 -4.33 2.72 -10.18
CA VAL A 296 -3.13 3.59 -10.24
C VAL A 296 -2.10 3.09 -11.25
N TRP A 297 -1.84 1.77 -11.29
CA TRP A 297 -0.93 1.18 -12.27
C TRP A 297 -1.45 1.31 -13.69
N ALA A 298 -2.76 1.08 -13.91
CA ALA A 298 -3.38 1.35 -15.19
C ALA A 298 -3.24 2.82 -15.58
N HIS A 299 -3.58 3.76 -14.70
CA HIS A 299 -3.43 5.20 -14.93
C HIS A 299 -1.99 5.59 -15.30
N HIS A 300 -1.00 5.00 -14.62
CA HIS A 300 0.41 5.26 -14.89
C HIS A 300 0.82 4.81 -16.31
N PHE A 301 0.45 3.59 -16.72
CA PHE A 301 0.98 2.97 -17.94
C PHE A 301 0.12 3.11 -19.20
N VAL A 302 -1.19 3.35 -19.09
CA VAL A 302 -2.02 3.58 -20.28
C VAL A 302 -1.60 4.87 -20.98
N ALA A 303 -1.56 4.87 -22.30
CA ALA A 303 -1.20 6.08 -23.07
C ALA A 303 -2.41 6.99 -23.37
N ASP A 304 -3.61 6.42 -23.40
CA ASP A 304 -4.84 7.13 -23.74
C ASP A 304 -5.25 8.10 -22.64
N SER A 305 -5.20 9.40 -22.93
CA SER A 305 -5.55 10.47 -21.99
C SER A 305 -7.03 10.47 -21.60
N ALA A 306 -7.93 10.05 -22.48
CA ALA A 306 -9.36 9.95 -22.15
C ALA A 306 -9.60 8.80 -21.17
N LEU A 307 -8.89 7.68 -21.34
CA LEU A 307 -8.93 6.58 -20.38
C LEU A 307 -8.32 6.99 -19.03
N LYS A 308 -7.20 7.73 -19.02
CA LYS A 308 -6.64 8.28 -17.77
C LYS A 308 -7.64 9.13 -17.02
N ALA A 309 -8.29 10.08 -17.69
CA ALA A 309 -9.29 10.95 -17.08
C ALA A 309 -10.46 10.15 -16.47
N ARG A 310 -10.91 9.08 -17.13
CA ARG A 310 -11.93 8.17 -16.58
C ARG A 310 -11.44 7.45 -15.32
N ILE A 311 -10.21 6.96 -15.31
CA ILE A 311 -9.62 6.31 -14.12
C ILE A 311 -9.53 7.31 -12.96
N GLU A 312 -9.12 8.55 -13.22
CA GLU A 312 -9.05 9.61 -12.20
C GLU A 312 -10.43 9.91 -11.60
N GLU A 313 -11.49 9.98 -12.41
CA GLU A 313 -12.87 10.20 -11.95
C GLU A 313 -13.38 9.04 -11.08
N ASP A 314 -13.12 7.80 -11.51
CA ASP A 314 -13.47 6.58 -10.78
C ASP A 314 -12.72 6.49 -9.44
N LEU A 315 -11.41 6.75 -9.43
CA LEU A 315 -10.63 6.80 -8.20
C LEU A 315 -11.13 7.92 -7.28
N ARG A 316 -11.48 9.09 -7.82
CA ARG A 316 -11.99 10.20 -7.02
C ARG A 316 -13.23 9.80 -6.23
N SER A 317 -14.24 9.29 -6.92
CA SER A 317 -15.52 8.91 -6.32
C SER A 317 -15.44 7.62 -5.49
N GLY A 318 -14.71 6.60 -5.96
CA GLY A 318 -14.66 5.29 -5.31
C GLY A 318 -13.57 5.11 -4.25
N PHE A 319 -12.61 6.03 -4.14
CA PHE A 319 -11.49 5.98 -3.18
C PHE A 319 -11.28 7.31 -2.44
N ILE A 320 -11.01 8.40 -3.18
CA ILE A 320 -10.47 9.64 -2.61
C ILE A 320 -11.47 10.26 -1.62
N GLU A 321 -12.74 10.38 -1.99
CA GLU A 321 -13.78 10.93 -1.11
C GLU A 321 -13.90 10.18 0.22
N ARG A 322 -13.75 8.85 0.20
CA ARG A 322 -13.76 7.99 1.38
C ARG A 322 -12.53 8.23 2.25
N ILE A 323 -11.34 8.29 1.65
CA ILE A 323 -10.06 8.42 2.37
C ILE A 323 -9.85 9.84 2.93
N ALA A 324 -10.31 10.85 2.21
CA ALA A 324 -10.27 12.25 2.62
C ALA A 324 -11.08 12.52 3.91
N ASN A 325 -12.06 11.67 4.23
CA ASN A 325 -12.90 11.83 5.41
C ASN A 325 -12.08 11.70 6.72
N PRO A 326 -12.13 12.68 7.65
CA PRO A 326 -11.41 12.66 8.94
C PRO A 326 -11.67 11.42 9.79
N THR A 327 -12.91 10.92 9.72
CA THR A 327 -13.40 9.82 10.54
C THR A 327 -12.92 8.47 10.04
N ASN A 328 -12.31 8.44 8.85
CA ASN A 328 -11.74 7.22 8.30
C ASN A 328 -10.40 6.88 9.00
N GLU A 329 -10.49 5.96 9.95
CA GLU A 329 -9.35 5.30 10.61
C GLU A 329 -8.95 4.00 9.89
N GLY A 330 -9.38 3.83 8.64
CA GLY A 330 -9.41 2.56 7.92
C GLY A 330 -8.06 1.92 7.61
N TRP A 331 -6.92 2.51 7.96
CA TRP A 331 -5.59 1.97 7.67
C TRP A 331 -5.25 0.68 8.46
N LEU A 332 -5.93 0.41 9.58
CA LEU A 332 -5.87 -0.90 10.27
C LEU A 332 -6.89 -1.93 9.74
N GLY A 333 -7.71 -1.54 8.77
CA GLY A 333 -8.71 -2.42 8.16
C GLY A 333 -8.09 -3.69 7.57
N GLY A 334 -8.82 -4.81 7.71
CA GLY A 334 -8.43 -6.09 7.11
C GLY A 334 -7.12 -6.66 7.64
N GLU A 335 -6.86 -6.54 8.95
CA GLU A 335 -5.60 -6.96 9.58
C GLU A 335 -4.38 -6.23 8.98
N GLY A 336 -4.51 -4.91 8.79
CA GLY A 336 -3.43 -4.07 8.29
C GLY A 336 -3.31 -4.00 6.77
N ARG A 337 -4.08 -4.78 6.00
CA ARG A 337 -4.04 -4.74 4.52
C ARG A 337 -4.38 -3.35 3.96
N SER A 338 -5.23 -2.60 4.65
CA SER A 338 -5.61 -1.25 4.26
C SER A 338 -4.48 -0.22 4.38
N VAL A 339 -3.35 -0.53 5.02
CA VAL A 339 -2.16 0.35 4.97
C VAL A 339 -1.66 0.54 3.54
N LEU A 340 -1.97 -0.41 2.65
CA LEU A 340 -1.64 -0.30 1.23
C LEU A 340 -2.23 0.95 0.60
N ASP A 341 -3.41 1.42 1.02
CA ASP A 341 -4.05 2.64 0.50
C ASP A 341 -3.14 3.89 0.59
N LEU A 342 -2.09 3.87 1.43
CA LEU A 342 -1.08 4.92 1.49
C LEU A 342 -0.28 5.08 0.18
N ASP A 343 -0.04 4.00 -0.57
CA ASP A 343 0.63 4.08 -1.88
C ASP A 343 -0.20 4.87 -2.90
N ILE A 344 -1.53 4.71 -2.86
CA ILE A 344 -2.49 5.42 -3.72
C ILE A 344 -2.53 6.90 -3.36
N ILE A 345 -2.56 7.20 -2.05
CA ILE A 345 -2.50 8.57 -1.55
C ILE A 345 -1.21 9.24 -2.04
N ALA A 346 -0.06 8.58 -1.89
CA ALA A 346 1.22 9.10 -2.31
C ALA A 346 1.29 9.31 -3.83
N TYR A 347 0.84 8.33 -4.62
CA TYR A 347 0.78 8.43 -6.08
C TYR A 347 -0.10 9.59 -6.53
N TRP A 348 -1.30 9.73 -5.97
CA TRP A 348 -2.24 10.79 -6.36
C TRP A 348 -1.64 12.18 -6.15
N LEU A 349 -1.07 12.41 -4.96
CA LEU A 349 -0.49 13.70 -4.59
C LEU A 349 0.74 14.07 -5.44
N ASP A 350 1.47 13.08 -5.94
CA ASP A 350 2.65 13.26 -6.80
C ASP A 350 2.31 13.40 -8.29
N ARG A 351 1.38 12.59 -8.81
CA ARG A 351 1.16 12.41 -10.25
C ARG A 351 -0.12 13.02 -10.80
N ILE A 352 -1.16 13.13 -9.98
CA ILE A 352 -2.48 13.61 -10.43
C ILE A 352 -2.67 15.06 -9.98
N GLY A 353 -2.53 15.32 -8.68
CA GLY A 353 -2.55 16.68 -8.17
C GLY A 353 -2.83 16.81 -6.68
N PRO A 354 -2.74 18.04 -6.16
CA PRO A 354 -2.95 18.30 -4.74
C PRO A 354 -4.40 18.03 -4.34
N ASP A 355 -4.58 17.36 -3.20
CA ASP A 355 -5.89 17.17 -2.54
C ASP A 355 -5.75 17.32 -1.03
N ALA A 356 -6.48 18.28 -0.46
CA ALA A 356 -6.47 18.64 0.95
C ALA A 356 -6.72 17.44 1.89
N GLY A 357 -7.74 16.64 1.56
CA GLY A 357 -8.19 15.54 2.40
C GLY A 357 -7.18 14.40 2.39
N LEU A 358 -6.60 14.11 1.22
CA LEU A 358 -5.54 13.12 1.09
C LEU A 358 -4.25 13.54 1.80
N GLN A 359 -3.90 14.82 1.78
CA GLN A 359 -2.74 15.32 2.52
C GLN A 359 -2.91 15.11 4.03
N ALA A 360 -4.10 15.46 4.54
CA ALA A 360 -4.45 15.21 5.94
C ALA A 360 -4.48 13.71 6.26
N ALA A 361 -4.96 12.86 5.34
CA ALA A 361 -4.94 11.42 5.49
C ALA A 361 -3.50 10.87 5.54
N LYS A 362 -2.63 11.28 4.59
CA LYS A 362 -1.21 10.92 4.56
C LYS A 362 -0.52 11.29 5.88
N GLY A 363 -0.70 12.54 6.34
CA GLY A 363 -0.14 13.01 7.61
C GLY A 363 -0.58 12.18 8.81
N ARG A 364 -1.90 11.90 8.93
CA ARG A 364 -2.47 11.01 9.97
C ARG A 364 -1.83 9.62 9.95
N TRP A 365 -1.74 9.02 8.78
CA TRP A 365 -1.28 7.65 8.64
C TRP A 365 0.21 7.54 8.89
N LEU A 366 1.01 8.49 8.41
CA LEU A 366 2.45 8.53 8.72
C LEU A 366 2.71 8.77 10.19
N TYR A 367 1.92 9.62 10.87
CA TYR A 367 1.96 9.72 12.33
C TYR A 367 1.71 8.35 12.97
N ALA A 368 0.61 7.71 12.59
CA ALA A 368 0.23 6.43 13.17
C ALA A 368 1.30 5.34 12.99
N LEU A 369 1.97 5.32 11.83
CA LEU A 369 2.96 4.31 11.47
C LEU A 369 4.39 4.62 11.96
N CYS A 370 4.78 5.89 12.04
CA CYS A 370 6.18 6.29 12.21
C CYS A 370 6.48 6.95 13.55
N ASP A 371 5.51 7.67 14.13
CA ASP A 371 5.76 8.40 15.37
C ASP A 371 6.00 7.43 16.52
N ALA A 372 6.93 7.79 17.38
CA ALA A 372 7.34 6.96 18.48
C ALA A 372 6.16 6.64 19.43
N ASP A 373 5.38 7.64 19.77
CA ASP A 373 4.39 7.57 20.83
C ASP A 373 3.03 7.10 20.31
N SER A 374 2.91 6.90 18.99
CA SER A 374 1.78 6.21 18.38
C SER A 374 1.74 4.74 18.81
N THR A 375 0.60 4.31 19.34
CA THR A 375 0.35 2.92 19.76
C THR A 375 0.45 1.89 18.64
N SER A 376 0.47 2.35 17.39
CA SER A 376 0.49 1.50 16.20
C SER A 376 1.74 1.67 15.36
N ALA A 377 2.74 2.34 15.91
CA ALA A 377 3.99 2.56 15.22
C ALA A 377 4.66 1.23 14.85
N ILE A 378 5.18 1.15 13.63
CA ILE A 378 5.85 -0.04 13.09
C ILE A 378 6.97 -0.50 14.03
N ARG A 379 7.70 0.45 14.64
CA ARG A 379 8.79 0.18 15.58
C ARG A 379 8.39 -0.75 16.75
N HIS A 380 7.13 -0.75 17.16
CA HIS A 380 6.66 -1.62 18.25
C HIS A 380 6.64 -3.09 17.85
N LEU A 381 6.64 -3.38 16.55
CA LEU A 381 6.68 -4.72 15.99
C LEU A 381 8.10 -5.16 15.62
N LEU A 382 9.05 -4.24 15.40
CA LEU A 382 10.43 -4.53 15.01
C LEU A 382 11.29 -5.03 16.18
N ARG A 383 10.87 -6.12 16.81
CA ARG A 383 11.49 -6.71 18.01
C ARG A 383 12.39 -7.88 17.59
N PRO A 384 13.66 -7.95 18.05
CA PRO A 384 14.58 -9.01 17.64
C PRO A 384 14.33 -10.36 18.33
N ASP A 385 13.74 -10.36 19.54
CA ASP A 385 13.69 -11.54 20.42
C ASP A 385 12.27 -12.10 20.65
N GLU A 386 11.25 -11.50 20.04
CA GLU A 386 9.85 -11.92 20.19
C GLU A 386 9.30 -12.46 18.87
N GLY A 387 8.67 -13.63 18.91
CA GLY A 387 8.03 -14.20 17.73
C GLY A 387 6.89 -13.32 17.24
N ILE A 388 7.00 -12.82 16.01
CA ILE A 388 5.94 -12.09 15.32
C ILE A 388 4.89 -13.07 14.82
N ASN A 389 3.60 -12.77 15.05
CA ASN A 389 2.51 -13.61 14.56
C ASN A 389 2.16 -13.31 13.09
N SER A 390 1.34 -14.16 12.47
CA SER A 390 0.99 -14.02 11.04
C SER A 390 0.33 -12.69 10.68
N SER A 391 -0.51 -12.13 11.55
CA SER A 391 -1.20 -10.86 11.27
C SER A 391 -0.25 -9.66 11.40
N GLU A 392 0.71 -9.73 12.33
CA GLU A 392 1.77 -8.73 12.44
C GLU A 392 2.72 -8.78 11.22
N TYR A 393 3.13 -9.98 10.77
CA TYR A 393 3.91 -10.13 9.53
C TYR A 393 3.19 -9.54 8.33
N ARG A 394 1.90 -9.89 8.15
CA ARG A 394 1.08 -9.31 7.09
C ARG A 394 1.08 -7.78 7.14
N PHE A 395 0.91 -7.19 8.31
CA PHE A 395 0.95 -5.73 8.43
C PHE A 395 2.32 -5.17 8.01
N LEU A 396 3.42 -5.76 8.45
CA LEU A 396 4.77 -5.35 8.07
C LEU A 396 5.02 -5.46 6.57
N ASP A 397 4.59 -6.55 5.94
CA ASP A 397 4.74 -6.78 4.50
C ASP A 397 3.98 -5.72 3.68
N PHE A 398 2.72 -5.46 4.04
CA PHE A 398 1.91 -4.44 3.38
C PHE A 398 2.44 -3.03 3.64
N ALA A 399 2.90 -2.74 4.86
CA ALA A 399 3.52 -1.47 5.20
C ALA A 399 4.82 -1.25 4.41
N ALA A 400 5.60 -2.29 4.15
CA ALA A 400 6.89 -2.17 3.45
C ALA A 400 6.73 -1.57 2.05
N VAL A 401 5.78 -2.05 1.25
CA VAL A 401 5.53 -1.47 -0.09
C VAL A 401 4.86 -0.11 0.00
N ALA A 402 3.91 0.07 0.91
CA ALA A 402 3.18 1.33 1.06
C ALA A 402 4.11 2.48 1.47
N MET A 403 5.03 2.22 2.40
CA MET A 403 6.05 3.16 2.84
C MET A 403 7.09 3.44 1.74
N ALA A 404 7.51 2.43 0.97
CA ALA A 404 8.41 2.64 -0.16
C ALA A 404 7.81 3.60 -1.20
N ASP A 405 6.55 3.38 -1.58
CA ASP A 405 5.84 4.23 -2.54
C ASP A 405 5.42 5.60 -1.94
N THR A 406 5.36 5.72 -0.60
CA THR A 406 5.24 7.02 0.09
C THR A 406 6.51 7.85 -0.05
N VAL A 407 7.67 7.21 0.14
CA VAL A 407 8.98 7.88 -0.01
C VAL A 407 9.16 8.33 -1.46
N ARG A 408 8.88 7.46 -2.42
CA ARG A 408 8.92 7.78 -3.84
C ARG A 408 7.88 6.96 -4.61
N PRO A 409 6.81 7.56 -5.15
CA PRO A 409 5.79 6.81 -5.86
C PRO A 409 6.33 6.03 -7.04
N MET A 410 5.85 4.80 -7.21
CA MET A 410 6.29 3.84 -8.22
C MET A 410 7.77 3.43 -8.10
N VAL A 411 8.34 3.53 -6.90
CA VAL A 411 9.72 3.11 -6.67
C VAL A 411 9.88 1.64 -7.06
N SER A 412 11.05 1.26 -7.57
CA SER A 412 11.38 -0.07 -8.12
C SER A 412 10.70 -0.45 -9.44
N MET A 413 9.97 0.47 -10.07
CA MET A 413 9.55 0.33 -11.46
C MET A 413 10.35 1.28 -12.35
N LYS A 414 11.32 0.74 -13.11
CA LYS A 414 12.14 1.55 -14.02
C LYS A 414 11.32 2.01 -15.24
N GLU A 415 11.58 3.22 -15.71
CA GLU A 415 11.12 3.65 -17.03
C GLU A 415 11.93 2.91 -18.11
N PHE A 416 11.25 2.31 -19.10
CA PHE A 416 11.82 1.40 -20.11
C PHE A 416 11.91 1.98 -21.52
#